data_AF-Q16ID0-F1
#
_entry.id   AF-Q16ID0-F1
#
_cell.length_a   1.000
_cell.length_b   1.000
_cell.length_c   1.000
_cell.angle_alpha   90.00
_cell.angle_beta   90.00
_cell.angle_gamma   90.00
#
_symmetry.space_group_name_H-M   'P 1'
#
loop_
_entity.id
_entity.type
_entity.pdbx_description
1 polymer ?
#
loop_
_entity_poly.entity_id
_entity_poly.type
_entity_poly.pdbx_seq_one_letter_code
_entity_poly.pdbx_strand_id
1 'polypeptide(L)'
;MNAWDDETGIKDYVIRNYFKPADTDPSYKSRTQCCLRDKVANLDRCALFERAYHSFMCYYQNYGNIVPEAQFIPWYQVDREKHLREVFLIEGITRVQLEEFQRSDALKAKEYPILYYIDFVRTAFYDPSTGHNLERLYTQFGNPGLLADETRRCLDAVSLQYCDEPVRAYQGFDQCLRNYMTTEELFKTVVAQVLASNIVCR
;
A
#
# COMPACT_ATOMS: atom_id res chain seq x y z
N MET A 1 -3.48 -9.81 9.17
CA MET A 1 -3.80 -9.79 7.73
C MET A 1 -4.28 -8.44 7.20
N ASN A 2 -4.97 -7.59 7.98
CA ASN A 2 -5.52 -6.29 7.50
C ASN A 2 -6.25 -6.40 6.13
N ALA A 3 -7.07 -7.45 6.00
CA ALA A 3 -7.79 -7.77 4.77
C ALA A 3 -9.26 -7.32 4.80
N TRP A 4 -9.65 -6.53 5.79
CA TRP A 4 -11.01 -6.02 5.97
C TRP A 4 -10.97 -4.50 6.04
N ASP A 5 -12.01 -3.88 5.51
CA ASP A 5 -12.29 -2.46 5.53
C ASP A 5 -13.76 -2.28 5.93
N ASP A 6 -14.04 -1.39 6.88
CA ASP A 6 -15.41 -1.26 7.41
C ASP A 6 -16.37 -0.61 6.39
N GLU A 7 -15.85 0.13 5.42
CA GLU A 7 -16.65 0.78 4.38
C GLU A 7 -16.82 -0.12 3.15
N THR A 8 -15.73 -0.73 2.68
CA THR A 8 -15.67 -1.48 1.42
C THR A 8 -15.72 -3.00 1.60
N GLY A 9 -15.53 -3.50 2.82
CA GLY A 9 -15.58 -4.91 3.17
C GLY A 9 -14.25 -5.64 2.94
N ILE A 10 -14.32 -6.86 2.40
CA ILE A 10 -13.14 -7.70 2.22
C ILE A 10 -12.23 -7.18 1.10
N LYS A 11 -10.94 -7.05 1.40
CA LYS A 11 -9.87 -6.77 0.43
C LYS A 11 -9.39 -8.09 -0.18
N ASP A 12 -10.03 -8.53 -1.26
CA ASP A 12 -9.71 -9.79 -1.97
C ASP A 12 -8.21 -9.91 -2.27
N TYR A 13 -7.60 -8.82 -2.73
CA TYR A 13 -6.17 -8.71 -3.07
C TYR A 13 -5.22 -8.91 -1.88
N VAL A 14 -5.71 -8.83 -0.63
CA VAL A 14 -4.93 -9.07 0.59
C VAL A 14 -5.18 -10.48 1.11
N ILE A 15 -6.46 -10.85 1.32
CA ILE A 15 -6.79 -12.12 1.97
C ILE A 15 -6.32 -13.31 1.13
N ARG A 16 -6.32 -13.21 -0.20
CA ARG A 16 -5.87 -14.28 -1.09
C ARG A 16 -4.39 -14.65 -0.89
N ASN A 17 -3.55 -13.74 -0.40
CA ASN A 17 -2.13 -14.03 -0.17
C ASN A 17 -1.91 -15.09 0.92
N TYR A 18 -2.92 -15.32 1.75
CA TYR A 18 -2.89 -16.32 2.83
C TYR A 18 -3.40 -17.68 2.39
N PHE A 19 -3.81 -17.85 1.13
CA PHE A 19 -4.38 -19.09 0.62
C PHE A 19 -3.74 -19.50 -0.71
N LYS A 20 -3.40 -20.79 -0.83
CA LYS A 20 -2.92 -21.39 -2.07
C LYS A 20 -3.96 -22.38 -2.60
N PRO A 21 -4.59 -22.10 -3.77
CA PRO A 21 -5.48 -23.07 -4.41
C PRO A 21 -4.70 -24.30 -4.87
N ALA A 22 -5.40 -25.44 -5.00
CA ALA A 22 -4.82 -26.61 -5.65
C ALA A 22 -4.68 -26.35 -7.16
N ASP A 23 -3.57 -26.76 -7.76
CA ASP A 23 -3.29 -26.54 -9.19
C ASP A 23 -4.37 -27.16 -10.11
N THR A 24 -5.05 -28.20 -9.63
CA THR A 24 -6.11 -28.93 -10.34
C THR A 24 -7.51 -28.35 -10.14
N ASP A 25 -7.67 -27.31 -9.32
CA ASP A 25 -8.98 -26.71 -9.06
C ASP A 25 -9.10 -25.36 -9.76
N PRO A 26 -9.74 -25.28 -10.93
CA PRO A 26 -9.96 -24.00 -11.62
C PRO A 26 -11.12 -23.19 -11.03
N SER A 27 -11.92 -23.77 -10.13
CA SER A 27 -13.20 -23.21 -9.66
C SER A 27 -13.15 -22.60 -8.26
N TYR A 28 -12.00 -22.62 -7.59
CA TYR A 28 -11.83 -22.03 -6.26
C TYR A 28 -12.30 -20.57 -6.16
N LYS A 29 -11.99 -19.74 -7.17
CA LYS A 29 -12.42 -18.34 -7.22
C LYS A 29 -13.93 -18.22 -7.28
N SER A 30 -14.57 -18.93 -8.22
CA SER A 30 -16.01 -18.82 -8.42
C SER A 30 -16.78 -19.35 -7.21
N ARG A 31 -16.36 -20.47 -6.60
CA ARG A 31 -16.96 -21.00 -5.37
C ARG A 31 -16.81 -20.05 -4.19
N THR A 32 -15.62 -19.47 -4.00
CA THR A 32 -15.39 -18.48 -2.93
C THR A 32 -16.30 -17.26 -3.12
N GLN A 33 -16.41 -16.74 -4.34
CA GLN A 33 -17.28 -15.60 -4.65
C GLN A 33 -18.77 -15.93 -4.49
N CYS A 34 -19.22 -17.14 -4.84
CA CYS A 34 -20.57 -17.59 -4.53
C CYS A 34 -20.83 -17.60 -3.02
N CYS A 35 -19.92 -18.18 -2.24
CA CYS A 35 -20.03 -18.20 -0.77
C CYS A 35 -20.13 -16.79 -0.17
N LEU A 36 -19.29 -15.84 -0.63
CA LEU A 36 -19.33 -14.46 -0.16
C LEU A 36 -20.68 -13.78 -0.45
N ARG A 37 -21.23 -13.99 -1.65
CA ARG A 37 -22.57 -13.47 -1.98
C ARG A 37 -23.65 -14.07 -1.10
N ASP A 38 -23.60 -15.38 -0.85
CA ASP A 38 -24.66 -16.07 -0.10
C ASP A 38 -24.59 -15.80 1.40
N LYS A 39 -23.38 -15.70 1.97
CA LYS A 39 -23.16 -15.66 3.42
C LYS A 39 -22.83 -14.27 3.97
N VAL A 40 -22.33 -13.35 3.15
CA VAL A 40 -21.86 -12.03 3.60
C VAL A 40 -22.72 -10.89 3.07
N ALA A 41 -23.15 -10.96 1.80
CA ALA A 41 -23.82 -9.82 1.16
C ALA A 41 -25.13 -9.41 1.85
N ASN A 42 -25.86 -10.37 2.43
CA ASN A 42 -27.14 -10.14 3.10
C ASN A 42 -27.03 -9.78 4.59
N LEU A 43 -25.83 -9.82 5.17
CA LEU A 43 -25.61 -9.40 6.55
C LEU A 43 -25.70 -7.88 6.67
N ASP A 44 -26.19 -7.42 7.82
CA ASP A 44 -26.17 -6.00 8.18
C ASP A 44 -24.77 -5.42 8.02
N ARG A 45 -24.63 -4.22 7.43
CA ARG A 45 -23.32 -3.58 7.19
C ARG A 45 -22.55 -3.33 8.49
N CYS A 46 -23.26 -3.09 9.60
CA CYS A 46 -22.70 -2.88 10.93
C CYS A 46 -22.35 -4.19 11.65
N ALA A 47 -22.74 -5.36 11.14
CA ALA A 47 -22.37 -6.68 11.69
C ALA A 47 -20.92 -7.05 11.31
N LEU A 48 -19.96 -6.19 11.70
CA LEU A 48 -18.57 -6.26 11.24
C LEU A 48 -17.91 -7.61 11.56
N PHE A 49 -18.13 -8.13 12.78
CA PHE A 49 -17.54 -9.38 13.23
C PHE A 49 -18.10 -10.58 12.45
N GLU A 50 -19.42 -10.66 12.28
CA GLU A 50 -20.08 -11.71 11.51
C GLU A 50 -19.63 -11.68 10.05
N ARG A 51 -19.58 -10.49 9.44
CA ARG A 51 -19.13 -10.32 8.06
C ARG A 51 -17.67 -10.74 7.88
N ALA A 52 -16.78 -10.35 8.79
CA ALA A 52 -15.38 -10.74 8.75
C ALA A 52 -15.21 -12.26 8.93
N TYR A 53 -15.92 -12.85 9.90
CA TYR A 53 -15.90 -14.30 10.15
C TYR A 53 -16.39 -15.08 8.93
N HIS A 54 -17.57 -14.75 8.38
CA HIS A 54 -18.10 -15.44 7.21
C HIS A 54 -17.25 -15.24 5.97
N SER A 55 -16.63 -14.07 5.80
CA SER A 55 -15.67 -13.84 4.72
C SER A 55 -14.48 -14.78 4.84
N PHE A 56 -13.85 -14.86 6.02
CA PHE A 56 -12.74 -15.77 6.25
C PHE A 56 -13.13 -17.23 6.00
N MET A 57 -14.29 -17.67 6.51
CA MET A 57 -14.77 -19.04 6.31
C MET A 57 -14.98 -19.37 4.83
N CYS A 58 -15.48 -18.42 4.02
CA CYS A 58 -15.61 -18.63 2.59
C CYS A 58 -14.26 -18.90 1.91
N TYR A 59 -13.21 -18.15 2.26
CA TYR A 59 -11.87 -18.39 1.73
C TYR A 59 -11.30 -19.72 2.24
N TYR A 60 -11.38 -19.96 3.55
CA TYR A 60 -10.86 -21.16 4.18
C TYR A 60 -11.47 -22.45 3.61
N GLN A 61 -12.76 -22.44 3.30
CA GLN A 61 -13.47 -23.62 2.79
C GLN A 61 -13.38 -23.78 1.27
N ASN A 62 -13.23 -22.68 0.51
CA ASN A 62 -13.42 -22.73 -0.95
C ASN A 62 -12.21 -22.29 -1.77
N TYR A 63 -11.27 -21.52 -1.20
CA TYR A 63 -10.17 -20.93 -1.96
C TYR A 63 -8.95 -21.84 -2.04
N GLY A 64 -8.58 -22.48 -0.94
CA GLY A 64 -7.38 -23.34 -0.90
C GLY A 64 -6.81 -23.50 0.50
N ASN A 65 -5.60 -24.05 0.58
CA ASN A 65 -4.90 -24.28 1.84
C ASN A 65 -4.25 -23.00 2.36
N ILE A 66 -4.16 -22.86 3.67
CA ILE A 66 -3.44 -21.75 4.30
C ILE A 66 -1.95 -21.85 3.95
N VAL A 67 -1.37 -20.72 3.54
CA VAL A 67 0.06 -20.57 3.29
C VAL A 67 0.77 -20.42 4.65
N PRO A 68 1.74 -21.29 5.01
CA PRO A 68 2.43 -21.21 6.30
C PRO A 68 3.45 -20.07 6.36
N GLU A 69 3.94 -19.59 5.22
CA GLU A 69 4.91 -18.51 5.14
C GLU A 69 4.31 -17.16 5.55
N ALA A 70 5.13 -16.36 6.23
CA ALA A 70 4.75 -15.00 6.61
C ALA A 70 4.43 -14.16 5.38
N GLN A 71 3.21 -13.61 5.35
CA GLN A 71 2.76 -12.68 4.32
C GLN A 71 2.98 -11.25 4.75
N PHE A 72 3.20 -10.36 3.78
CA PHE A 72 3.16 -8.93 4.05
C PHE A 72 1.76 -8.53 4.53
N ILE A 73 1.72 -7.76 5.61
CA ILE A 73 0.47 -7.19 6.14
C ILE A 73 0.44 -5.73 5.70
N PRO A 74 -0.55 -5.30 4.90
CA PRO A 74 -0.64 -3.91 4.50
C PRO A 74 -0.83 -3.02 5.72
N TRP A 75 -0.24 -1.84 5.68
CA TRP A 75 -0.32 -0.85 6.74
C TRP A 75 -1.74 -0.27 6.83
N TYR A 76 -2.20 -0.02 8.06
CA TYR A 76 -3.37 0.83 8.26
C TYR A 76 -3.03 2.26 7.84
N GLN A 77 -4.05 3.00 7.40
CA GLN A 77 -3.87 4.39 6.96
C GLN A 77 -3.24 5.25 8.08
N VAL A 78 -3.70 5.09 9.32
CA VAL A 78 -3.15 5.79 10.49
C VAL A 78 -1.67 5.48 10.74
N ASP A 79 -1.22 4.25 10.46
CA ASP A 79 0.18 3.86 10.61
C ASP A 79 1.03 4.44 9.50
N ARG A 80 0.51 4.52 8.27
CA ARG A 80 1.20 5.21 7.17
C ARG A 80 1.38 6.69 7.46
N GLU A 81 0.34 7.34 7.96
CA GLU A 81 0.41 8.75 8.36
C GLU A 81 1.43 8.98 9.48
N LYS A 82 1.46 8.09 10.47
CA LYS A 82 2.46 8.11 11.54
C LYS A 82 3.88 7.94 11.01
N HIS A 83 4.12 6.94 10.16
CA HIS A 83 5.44 6.72 9.58
C HIS A 83 5.93 7.94 8.80
N LEU A 84 5.09 8.54 7.96
CA LEU A 84 5.48 9.72 7.20
C LEU A 84 5.80 10.92 8.11
N ARG A 85 5.08 11.11 9.23
CA ARG A 85 5.47 12.10 10.25
C ARG A 85 6.85 11.82 10.83
N GLU A 86 7.16 10.57 11.13
CA GLU A 86 8.48 10.18 11.63
C GLU A 86 9.57 10.46 10.58
N VAL A 87 9.30 10.24 9.30
CA VAL A 87 10.24 10.60 8.21
C VAL A 87 10.52 12.10 8.20
N PHE A 88 9.50 12.95 8.37
CA PHE A 88 9.69 14.40 8.48
C PHE A 88 10.59 14.78 9.67
N LEU A 89 10.45 14.09 10.80
CA LEU A 89 11.29 14.31 11.97
C LEU A 89 12.73 13.84 11.75
N ILE A 90 12.93 12.69 11.10
CA ILE A 90 14.26 12.14 10.78
C ILE A 90 15.04 13.10 9.88
N GLU A 91 14.40 13.61 8.83
CA GLU A 91 15.00 14.55 7.88
C GLU A 91 15.03 16.01 8.38
N GLY A 92 14.50 16.28 9.58
CA GLY A 92 14.48 17.62 10.15
C GLY A 92 13.65 18.62 9.34
N ILE A 93 12.56 18.17 8.71
CA ILE A 93 11.68 19.03 7.91
C ILE A 93 11.07 20.11 8.78
N THR A 94 11.34 21.36 8.41
CA THR A 94 10.89 22.54 9.16
C THR A 94 9.44 22.89 8.83
N ARG A 95 8.80 23.66 9.72
CA ARG A 95 7.47 24.22 9.46
C ARG A 95 7.41 25.04 8.17
N VAL A 96 8.46 25.81 7.88
CA VAL A 96 8.54 26.63 6.66
C VAL A 96 8.51 25.73 5.41
N GLN A 97 9.27 24.64 5.40
CA GLN A 97 9.24 23.67 4.29
C GLN A 97 7.87 23.00 4.16
N LEU A 98 7.21 22.65 5.27
CA LEU A 98 5.84 22.10 5.22
C LEU A 98 4.84 23.11 4.63
N GLU A 99 4.94 24.39 4.99
CA GLU A 99 4.10 25.45 4.41
C GLU A 99 4.37 25.65 2.91
N GLU A 100 5.62 25.50 2.47
CA GLU A 100 5.98 25.50 1.05
C GLU A 100 5.36 24.30 0.32
N PHE A 101 5.48 23.09 0.87
CA PHE A 101 4.87 21.88 0.30
C PHE A 101 3.35 22.01 0.13
N GLN A 102 2.68 22.73 1.02
CA GLN A 102 1.24 22.97 0.92
C GLN A 102 0.89 23.97 -0.21
N ARG A 103 1.77 24.92 -0.52
CA ARG A 103 1.54 25.97 -1.53
C ARG A 103 1.98 25.55 -2.94
N SER A 104 2.95 24.65 -3.06
CA SER A 104 3.48 24.17 -4.34
C SER A 104 3.07 22.73 -4.63
N ASP A 105 3.40 22.26 -5.83
CA ASP A 105 3.42 20.82 -6.09
C ASP A 105 4.50 20.17 -5.21
N ALA A 106 4.08 19.58 -4.09
CA ALA A 106 4.97 18.98 -3.10
C ALA A 106 5.92 17.94 -3.72
N LEU A 107 5.51 17.27 -4.80
CA LEU A 107 6.35 16.30 -5.48
C LEU A 107 7.56 16.93 -6.17
N LYS A 108 7.52 18.24 -6.45
CA LYS A 108 8.61 18.99 -7.08
C LYS A 108 9.55 19.64 -6.06
N ALA A 109 9.25 19.53 -4.77
CA ALA A 109 10.18 19.97 -3.74
C ALA A 109 11.45 19.14 -3.79
N LYS A 110 12.60 19.80 -3.60
CA LYS A 110 13.92 19.16 -3.63
C LYS A 110 14.07 18.09 -2.54
N GLU A 111 13.32 18.21 -1.45
CA GLU A 111 13.30 17.27 -0.32
C GLU A 111 12.46 16.02 -0.62
N TYR A 112 11.51 16.08 -1.56
CA TYR A 112 10.57 14.98 -1.75
C TYR A 112 11.25 13.63 -2.09
N PRO A 113 12.28 13.57 -2.96
CA PRO A 113 12.95 12.30 -3.28
C PRO A 113 13.50 11.57 -2.05
N ILE A 114 14.18 12.29 -1.13
CA ILE A 114 14.75 11.66 0.07
C ILE A 114 13.67 11.22 1.05
N LEU A 115 12.62 12.04 1.22
CA LEU A 115 11.46 11.70 2.05
C LEU A 115 10.74 10.45 1.53
N TYR A 116 10.49 10.39 0.21
CA TYR A 116 9.90 9.23 -0.44
C TYR A 116 10.75 7.97 -0.23
N TYR A 117 12.06 8.06 -0.47
CA TYR A 117 12.98 6.93 -0.34
C TYR A 117 12.96 6.35 1.08
N ILE A 118 13.07 7.21 2.11
CA ILE A 118 13.08 6.76 3.50
C ILE A 118 11.74 6.13 3.89
N ASP A 119 10.61 6.73 3.51
CA ASP A 119 9.28 6.17 3.75
C ASP A 119 9.15 4.77 3.13
N PHE A 120 9.53 4.63 1.87
CA PHE A 120 9.39 3.37 1.12
C PHE A 120 10.36 2.28 1.60
N VAL A 121 11.56 2.62 2.04
CA VAL A 121 12.47 1.65 2.68
C VAL A 121 11.93 1.21 4.03
N ARG A 122 11.47 2.13 4.89
CA ARG A 122 10.96 1.81 6.24
C ARG A 122 9.67 0.99 6.20
N THR A 123 8.82 1.22 5.22
CA THR A 123 7.59 0.44 4.99
C THR A 123 7.83 -0.85 4.20
N ALA A 124 9.09 -1.10 3.82
CA ALA A 124 9.55 -2.26 3.08
C ALA A 124 8.90 -2.42 1.69
N PHE A 125 8.50 -1.29 1.10
CA PHE A 125 8.07 -1.16 -0.30
C PHE A 125 9.22 -0.97 -1.27
N TYR A 126 10.39 -0.61 -0.78
CA TYR A 126 11.60 -0.47 -1.57
C TYR A 126 12.78 -1.13 -0.87
N ASP A 127 13.61 -1.82 -1.64
CA ASP A 127 14.88 -2.37 -1.21
C ASP A 127 15.97 -1.86 -2.17
N PRO A 128 17.09 -1.28 -1.69
CA PRO A 128 18.12 -0.76 -2.58
C PRO A 128 18.76 -1.81 -3.50
N SER A 129 18.71 -3.09 -3.15
CA SER A 129 19.24 -4.18 -3.98
C SER A 129 18.24 -4.65 -5.04
N THR A 130 16.94 -4.61 -4.76
CA THR A 130 15.91 -5.16 -5.67
C THR A 130 14.91 -4.14 -6.24
N GLY A 131 14.97 -2.88 -5.81
CA GLY A 131 14.03 -1.82 -6.21
C GLY A 131 12.67 -1.92 -5.51
N HIS A 132 11.62 -1.40 -6.17
CA HIS A 132 10.25 -1.42 -5.66
C HIS A 132 9.68 -2.83 -5.61
N ASN A 133 9.11 -3.21 -4.46
CA ASN A 133 8.44 -4.49 -4.29
C ASN A 133 6.97 -4.41 -4.76
N LEU A 134 6.75 -4.72 -6.04
CA LEU A 134 5.43 -4.65 -6.68
C LEU A 134 4.34 -5.49 -5.99
N GLU A 135 4.70 -6.66 -5.45
CA GLU A 135 3.75 -7.53 -4.74
C GLU A 135 3.27 -6.89 -3.42
N ARG A 136 4.18 -6.26 -2.66
CA ARG A 136 3.83 -5.54 -1.44
C ARG A 136 3.03 -4.28 -1.75
N LEU A 137 3.40 -3.56 -2.81
CA LEU A 137 2.64 -2.40 -3.27
C LEU A 137 1.23 -2.82 -3.69
N TYR A 138 1.08 -3.89 -4.46
CA TYR A 138 -0.23 -4.42 -4.82
C TYR A 138 -1.04 -4.83 -3.59
N THR A 139 -0.40 -5.48 -2.63
CA THR A 139 -1.04 -5.85 -1.35
C THR A 139 -1.47 -4.62 -0.54
N GLN A 140 -0.77 -3.48 -0.66
CA GLN A 140 -1.13 -2.24 0.02
C GLN A 140 -2.25 -1.45 -0.69
N PHE A 141 -2.21 -1.38 -2.02
CA PHE A 141 -3.04 -0.44 -2.80
C PHE A 141 -4.13 -1.13 -3.65
N GLY A 142 -4.03 -2.44 -3.87
CA GLY A 142 -5.01 -3.23 -4.61
C GLY A 142 -5.10 -2.94 -6.11
N ASN A 143 -4.23 -2.08 -6.65
CA ASN A 143 -4.27 -1.67 -8.05
C ASN A 143 -3.56 -2.70 -8.95
N PRO A 144 -4.26 -3.42 -9.86
CA PRO A 144 -3.66 -4.45 -10.69
C PRO A 144 -2.61 -3.94 -11.67
N GLY A 145 -2.60 -2.63 -11.98
CA GLY A 145 -1.54 -2.01 -12.78
C GLY A 145 -0.15 -2.19 -12.16
N LEU A 146 -0.05 -2.31 -10.82
CA LEU A 146 1.21 -2.59 -10.12
C LEU A 146 1.82 -3.94 -10.50
N LEU A 147 1.01 -4.90 -10.95
CA LEU A 147 1.46 -6.23 -11.36
C LEU A 147 1.59 -6.38 -12.88
N ALA A 148 1.38 -5.31 -13.65
CA ALA A 148 1.44 -5.34 -15.10
C ALA A 148 2.89 -5.44 -15.61
N ASP A 149 3.08 -6.14 -16.73
CA ASP A 149 4.40 -6.29 -17.37
C ASP A 149 4.95 -4.95 -17.85
N GLU A 150 4.07 -4.00 -18.23
CA GLU A 150 4.44 -2.63 -18.59
C GLU A 150 5.09 -1.90 -17.41
N THR A 151 4.53 -2.04 -16.20
CA THR A 151 5.04 -1.39 -15.00
C THR A 151 6.41 -1.95 -14.61
N ARG A 152 6.60 -3.28 -14.71
CA ARG A 152 7.90 -3.90 -14.50
C ARG A 152 8.94 -3.40 -15.49
N ARG A 153 8.61 -3.37 -16.78
CA ARG A 153 9.50 -2.84 -17.84
C ARG A 153 9.87 -1.37 -17.62
N CYS A 154 8.92 -0.57 -17.14
CA CYS A 154 9.19 0.84 -16.79
C CYS A 154 10.22 0.95 -15.66
N LEU A 155 10.04 0.18 -14.57
CA LEU A 155 10.99 0.16 -13.45
C LEU A 155 12.37 -0.35 -13.86
N ASP A 156 12.42 -1.39 -14.70
CA ASP A 156 13.69 -1.90 -15.24
C ASP A 156 14.42 -0.81 -16.05
N ALA A 157 13.70 -0.06 -16.89
CA ALA A 157 14.28 1.06 -17.65
C ALA A 157 14.80 2.18 -16.74
N VAL A 158 14.06 2.55 -15.70
CA VAL A 158 14.51 3.52 -14.69
C VAL A 158 15.78 3.04 -13.99
N SER A 159 15.85 1.74 -13.64
CA SER A 159 17.00 1.17 -12.94
C SER A 159 18.30 1.20 -13.78
N LEU A 160 18.18 1.18 -15.11
CA LEU A 160 19.31 1.31 -16.02
C LEU A 160 19.76 2.78 -16.18
N GLN A 161 18.84 3.73 -16.02
CA GLN A 161 19.11 5.16 -16.20
C GLN A 161 19.64 5.84 -14.94
N TYR A 162 19.14 5.43 -13.76
CA TYR A 162 19.47 6.05 -12.48
C TYR A 162 20.13 5.01 -11.58
N CYS A 163 21.36 5.24 -11.14
CA CYS A 163 22.13 4.27 -10.35
C CYS A 163 22.02 4.52 -8.84
N ASP A 164 21.82 5.77 -8.43
CA ASP A 164 21.95 6.19 -7.04
C ASP A 164 20.61 6.53 -6.39
N GLU A 165 20.54 6.25 -5.09
CA GLU A 165 19.44 6.70 -4.24
C GLU A 165 19.69 8.10 -3.69
N PRO A 166 18.63 8.90 -3.46
CA PRO A 166 17.20 8.56 -3.57
C PRO A 166 16.61 8.72 -4.97
N VAL A 167 17.42 9.12 -5.95
CA VAL A 167 16.94 9.52 -7.29
C VAL A 167 16.30 8.33 -8.01
N ARG A 168 16.91 7.15 -7.99
CA ARG A 168 16.36 5.96 -8.64
C ARG A 168 14.98 5.58 -8.08
N ALA A 169 14.83 5.51 -6.75
CA ALA A 169 13.55 5.22 -6.11
C ALA A 169 12.46 6.23 -6.50
N TYR A 170 12.79 7.52 -6.45
CA TYR A 170 11.83 8.57 -6.78
C TYR A 170 11.45 8.58 -8.27
N GLN A 171 12.40 8.37 -9.18
CA GLN A 171 12.11 8.30 -10.61
C GLN A 171 11.25 7.07 -10.95
N GLY A 172 11.47 5.95 -10.27
CA GLY A 172 10.59 4.78 -10.41
C GLY A 172 9.16 5.08 -9.96
N PHE A 173 9.00 5.86 -8.90
CA PHE A 173 7.69 6.34 -8.48
C PHE A 173 7.04 7.25 -9.51
N ASP A 174 7.69 8.37 -9.84
CA ASP A 174 7.08 9.44 -10.63
C ASP A 174 6.74 8.97 -12.04
N GLN A 175 7.63 8.18 -12.66
CA GLN A 175 7.44 7.70 -14.03
C GLN A 175 6.55 6.46 -14.13
N CYS A 176 6.63 5.55 -13.16
CA CYS A 176 6.03 4.21 -13.31
C CYS A 176 4.89 3.90 -12.35
N LEU A 177 4.85 4.49 -11.15
CA LEU A 177 3.96 4.02 -10.08
C LEU A 177 2.94 5.06 -9.60
N ARG A 178 3.14 6.34 -9.90
CA ARG A 178 2.35 7.46 -9.38
C ARG A 178 0.83 7.27 -9.55
N ASN A 179 0.39 6.76 -10.70
CA ASN A 179 -1.03 6.59 -11.02
C ASN A 179 -1.70 5.39 -10.33
N TYR A 180 -0.94 4.55 -9.60
CA TYR A 180 -1.46 3.34 -8.97
C TYR A 180 -1.61 3.45 -7.45
N MET A 181 -1.11 4.52 -6.85
CA MET A 181 -0.93 4.63 -5.40
C MET A 181 -1.41 5.97 -4.89
N THR A 182 -1.85 6.01 -3.63
CA THR A 182 -2.33 7.24 -2.97
C THR A 182 -1.24 7.94 -2.15
N THR A 183 0.02 7.83 -2.60
CA THR A 183 1.18 8.35 -1.87
C THR A 183 1.19 9.88 -1.84
N GLU A 184 0.75 10.53 -2.91
CA GLU A 184 0.66 11.99 -2.98
C GLU A 184 -0.43 12.52 -2.02
N GLU A 185 -1.58 11.85 -1.97
CA GLU A 185 -2.66 12.18 -1.04
C GLU A 185 -2.25 11.96 0.41
N LEU A 186 -1.55 10.86 0.71
CA LEU A 186 -1.00 10.63 2.05
C LEU A 186 -0.09 11.79 2.46
N PHE A 187 0.81 12.20 1.57
CA PHE A 187 1.75 13.28 1.84
C PHE A 187 1.04 14.60 2.14
N LYS A 188 0.09 14.99 1.30
CA LYS A 188 -0.71 16.22 1.50
C LYS A 188 -1.48 16.19 2.84
N THR A 189 -2.09 15.06 3.15
CA THR A 189 -2.83 14.86 4.41
C THR A 189 -1.91 15.02 5.62
N VAL A 190 -0.73 14.39 5.60
CA VAL A 190 0.20 14.45 6.72
C VAL A 190 0.79 15.86 6.90
N VAL A 191 1.15 16.54 5.80
CA VAL A 191 1.60 17.94 5.85
C VAL A 191 0.53 18.83 6.52
N ALA A 192 -0.72 18.73 6.08
CA ALA A 192 -1.82 19.50 6.65
C ALA A 192 -2.04 19.20 8.15
N GLN A 193 -1.99 17.93 8.54
CA GLN A 193 -2.13 17.51 9.94
C GLN A 193 -0.98 18.04 10.82
N VAL A 194 0.27 18.00 10.34
CA VAL A 194 1.43 18.53 11.10
C VAL A 194 1.33 20.05 11.24
N LEU A 195 0.96 20.77 10.18
CA LEU A 195 0.81 22.23 10.24
C LEU A 195 -0.32 22.70 11.17
N ALA A 196 -1.41 21.94 11.22
CA ALA A 196 -2.54 22.18 12.13
C ALA A 196 -2.22 21.80 13.59
N SER A 197 -1.28 20.90 13.80
CA SER A 197 -0.82 20.52 15.14
C SER A 197 0.11 21.61 15.67
N ASN A 198 -0.21 22.25 16.80
CA ASN A 198 0.69 23.19 17.50
C ASN A 198 1.95 22.50 18.10
N ILE A 199 2.22 21.26 17.72
CA ILE A 199 3.28 20.41 18.22
C ILE A 199 4.31 20.25 17.10
N VAL A 200 5.22 21.20 17.02
CA VAL A 200 6.57 20.91 16.53
C VAL A 200 7.50 21.48 17.59
N CYS A 201 8.23 20.59 18.26
CA CYS A 201 9.25 20.95 19.23
C CYS A 201 10.22 21.96 18.62
N ARG A 202 10.55 22.99 19.41
CA ARG A 202 11.67 23.89 19.18
C ARG A 202 12.99 23.14 19.19
#